data_AF-A0A2G6DMT3-F1
#
_entry.id   AF-A0A2G6DMT3-F1
#
_cell.length_a   1.000
_cell.length_b   1.000
_cell.length_c   1.000
_cell.angle_alpha   90.00
_cell.angle_beta   90.00
_cell.angle_gamma   90.00
#
_symmetry.space_group_name_H-M   'P 1'
#
loop_
_entity.id
_entity.type
_entity.pdbx_description
1 polymer ?
#
loop_
_entity_poly.entity_id
_entity_poly.type
_entity_poly.pdbx_seq_one_letter_code
_entity_poly.pdbx_strand_id
1 'polypeptide(L)'
;MAKSPYITREGWQALDQELKFLWKVERPQVTQAVSDAAALGDRSENAEYIYGKRRLREIDRRVRFLSKRLEVLKIVDYSPSQEGKIFFG
;
A
#
# COMPACT_ATOMS: atom_id res chain seq x y z
N MET A 1 -11.18 1.02 -19.11
CA MET A 1 -12.22 1.73 -18.33
C MET A 1 -11.58 2.43 -17.16
N ALA A 2 -11.82 3.74 -16.99
CA ALA A 2 -11.41 4.46 -15.79
C ALA A 2 -12.24 3.93 -14.60
N LYS A 3 -11.58 3.48 -13.53
CA LYS A 3 -12.28 3.12 -12.28
C LYS A 3 -12.86 4.41 -11.67
N SER A 4 -14.08 4.34 -11.16
CA SER A 4 -14.72 5.45 -10.45
C SER A 4 -13.77 6.03 -9.39
N PRO A 5 -13.59 7.36 -9.32
CA PRO A 5 -12.63 7.99 -8.41
C PRO A 5 -13.20 8.19 -7.00
N TYR A 6 -14.34 7.60 -6.63
CA TYR A 6 -14.98 7.84 -5.34
C TYR A 6 -14.54 6.83 -4.27
N ILE A 7 -14.42 7.32 -3.03
CA ILE A 7 -14.14 6.52 -1.85
C ILE A 7 -14.77 7.16 -0.62
N THR A 8 -15.12 6.37 0.38
CA THR A 8 -15.52 6.89 1.69
C THR A 8 -14.32 7.45 2.44
N ARG A 9 -14.58 8.32 3.42
CA ARG A 9 -13.54 8.88 4.29
C ARG A 9 -12.74 7.81 5.03
N GLU A 10 -13.43 6.83 5.58
CA GLU A 10 -12.82 5.69 6.29
C GLU A 10 -11.93 4.86 5.35
N GLY A 11 -12.41 4.59 4.13
CA GLY A 11 -11.64 3.88 3.12
C GLY A 11 -10.36 4.62 2.72
N TRP A 12 -10.46 5.95 2.55
CA TRP A 12 -9.28 6.77 2.25
C TRP A 12 -8.27 6.73 3.40
N GLN A 13 -8.73 6.86 4.65
CA GLN A 13 -7.88 6.80 5.84
C GLN A 13 -7.16 5.46 5.97
N ALA A 14 -7.85 4.34 5.72
CA ALA A 14 -7.23 3.02 5.75
C ALA A 14 -6.10 2.89 4.72
N LEU A 15 -6.31 3.38 3.49
CA LEU A 15 -5.30 3.36 2.43
C LEU A 15 -4.10 4.27 2.75
N ASP A 16 -4.34 5.44 3.33
CA ASP A 16 -3.28 6.35 3.77
C ASP A 16 -2.46 5.78 4.94
N GLN A 17 -3.13 5.13 5.90
CA GLN A 17 -2.47 4.41 7.00
C GLN A 17 -1.62 3.25 6.48
N GLU A 18 -2.15 2.46 5.54
CA GLU A 18 -1.40 1.38 4.88
C GLU A 18 -0.14 1.95 4.18
N LEU A 19 -0.28 3.02 3.39
CA LEU A 19 0.84 3.66 2.70
C LEU A 19 1.91 4.13 3.69
N LYS A 20 1.50 4.79 4.79
CA LYS A 20 2.41 5.27 5.83
C LYS A 20 3.14 4.12 6.52
N PHE A 21 2.43 3.05 6.85
CA PHE A 21 3.02 1.86 7.46
C PHE A 21 4.05 1.21 6.53
N LEU A 22 3.68 0.96 5.27
CA LEU A 22 4.58 0.37 4.28
C LEU A 22 5.85 1.20 4.10
N TRP A 23 5.73 2.53 4.04
CA TRP A 23 6.87 3.41 3.80
C TRP A 23 7.76 3.62 5.02
N LYS A 24 7.16 3.86 6.20
CA LYS A 24 7.90 4.26 7.42
C LYS A 24 8.33 3.09 8.29
N VAL A 25 7.66 1.94 8.20
CA VAL A 25 7.87 0.81 9.10
C VAL A 25 8.38 -0.38 8.33
N GLU A 26 7.56 -0.93 7.42
CA GLU A 26 7.85 -2.24 6.83
C GLU A 26 9.03 -2.18 5.84
N ARG A 27 9.05 -1.19 4.93
CA ARG A 27 10.12 -1.07 3.93
C ARG A 27 11.51 -0.93 4.57
N PRO A 28 11.74 -0.06 5.57
CA PRO A 28 13.02 -0.01 6.28
C PRO A 28 13.40 -1.33 6.96
N GLN A 29 12.46 -1.98 7.64
CA GLN A 29 12.71 -3.26 8.32
C GLN A 29 13.14 -4.36 7.34
N VAL A 30 12.41 -4.51 6.23
CA VAL A 30 12.77 -5.51 5.21
C VAL A 30 14.09 -5.15 4.52
N THR A 31 14.38 -3.87 4.32
CA THR A 31 15.66 -3.43 3.75
C THR A 31 16.82 -3.82 4.65
N GLN A 32 16.68 -3.60 5.97
CA GLN A 32 17.69 -3.99 6.94
C GLN A 32 17.89 -5.51 6.94
N ALA A 33 16.80 -6.29 7.04
CA ALA A 33 16.87 -7.75 7.00
C ALA A 33 17.53 -8.29 5.72
N VAL A 34 17.25 -7.68 4.56
CA VAL A 34 17.92 -8.04 3.29
C VAL A 34 19.40 -7.71 3.32
N SER A 35 19.78 -6.58 3.92
CA SER A 35 21.18 -6.18 4.07
C SER A 35 21.94 -7.15 4.98
N ASP A 36 21.31 -7.54 6.10
CA ASP A 36 21.89 -8.48 7.06
C ASP A 36 22.04 -9.86 6.43
N ALA A 37 21.02 -10.37 5.74
CA ALA A 37 21.08 -11.63 5.01
C ALA A 37 22.15 -11.61 3.91
N ALA A 38 22.36 -10.47 3.25
CA ALA A 38 23.41 -10.29 2.24
C ALA A 38 24.84 -10.28 2.82
N ALA A 39 25.00 -10.04 4.12
CA ALA A 39 26.28 -10.10 4.82
C ALA A 39 26.64 -11.52 5.31
N LEU A 40 25.64 -12.41 5.44
CA LEU A 40 25.79 -13.74 6.03
C LEU A 40 26.22 -14.84 5.04
N GLY A 41 26.28 -14.57 3.73
CA GLY A 41 26.75 -15.57 2.77
C GLY A 41 26.36 -15.34 1.32
N ASP A 42 26.37 -16.41 0.54
CA ASP A 42 26.01 -16.39 -0.88
C ASP A 42 24.53 -16.01 -1.06
N ARG A 43 24.32 -14.94 -1.82
CA ARG A 43 23.01 -14.35 -2.14
C ARG A 43 22.17 -15.26 -3.04
N SER A 44 22.80 -16.16 -3.79
CA SER A 44 22.11 -17.05 -4.72
C SER A 44 21.40 -18.22 -4.03
N GLU A 45 21.89 -18.62 -2.86
CA GLU A 45 21.34 -19.75 -2.09
C GLU A 45 20.63 -19.31 -0.80
N ASN A 46 20.93 -18.10 -0.29
CA ASN A 46 20.29 -17.60 0.93
C ASN A 46 18.79 -17.30 0.72
N ALA A 47 17.94 -18.16 1.30
CA ALA A 47 16.49 -18.05 1.23
C ALA A 47 15.94 -16.74 1.83
N GLU A 48 16.53 -16.24 2.92
CA GLU A 48 16.11 -14.99 3.56
C GLU A 48 16.38 -13.79 2.66
N TYR A 49 17.53 -13.77 1.99
CA TYR A 49 17.86 -12.74 1.00
C TYR A 49 16.89 -12.77 -0.18
N ILE A 50 16.64 -13.95 -0.76
CA ILE A 50 15.73 -14.10 -1.91
C ILE A 50 14.31 -13.65 -1.54
N TYR A 51 13.81 -14.10 -0.38
CA TYR A 51 12.49 -13.74 0.12
C TYR A 51 12.39 -12.25 0.41
N GLY A 52 13.36 -11.68 1.11
CA GLY A 52 13.38 -10.26 1.44
C GLY A 52 13.42 -9.37 0.19
N LYS A 53 14.21 -9.75 -0.85
CA LYS A 53 14.19 -9.06 -2.14
C LYS A 53 12.84 -9.15 -2.84
N ARG A 54 12.13 -10.28 -2.74
CA ARG A 54 10.76 -10.41 -3.26
C ARG A 54 9.81 -9.49 -2.49
N ARG A 55 9.88 -9.48 -1.16
CA ARG A 55 9.04 -8.65 -0.30
C ARG A 55 9.25 -7.15 -0.56
N LEU A 56 10.49 -6.70 -0.73
CA LEU A 56 10.78 -5.30 -1.11
C LEU A 56 10.09 -4.90 -2.42
N ARG A 57 10.10 -5.77 -3.43
CA ARG A 57 9.41 -5.50 -4.71
C ARG A 57 7.89 -5.42 -4.55
N GLU A 58 7.31 -6.26 -3.70
CA GLU A 58 5.88 -6.22 -3.38
C GLU A 58 5.50 -4.91 -2.69
N ILE A 59 6.28 -4.50 -1.68
CA ILE A 59 6.08 -3.24 -0.96
C ILE A 59 6.20 -2.05 -1.91
N ASP A 60 7.26 -1.97 -2.70
CA ASP A 60 7.47 -0.87 -3.65
C ASP A 60 6.34 -0.77 -4.69
N ARG A 61 5.85 -1.93 -5.17
CA ARG A 61 4.69 -1.99 -6.08
C ARG A 61 3.43 -1.47 -5.40
N ARG A 62 3.17 -1.87 -4.15
CA ARG A 62 1.99 -1.46 -3.39
C ARG A 62 2.03 0.02 -3.05
N VAL A 63 3.17 0.54 -2.58
CA VAL A 63 3.41 1.97 -2.31
C VAL A 63 3.14 2.80 -3.57
N ARG A 64 3.69 2.41 -4.72
CA ARG A 64 3.46 3.11 -5.99
C ARG A 64 1.98 3.11 -6.38
N PHE A 65 1.30 1.98 -6.20
CA PHE A 65 -0.13 1.88 -6.49
C PHE A 65 -0.94 2.80 -5.57
N LEU A 66 -0.72 2.74 -4.26
CA LEU A 66 -1.45 3.53 -3.27
C LEU A 66 -1.22 5.03 -3.49
N SER A 67 0.02 5.46 -3.71
CA SER A 67 0.35 6.87 -3.95
C SER A 67 -0.43 7.44 -5.14
N LYS A 68 -0.37 6.75 -6.30
CA LYS A 68 -1.11 7.14 -7.50
C LYS A 68 -2.63 7.09 -7.32
N ARG A 69 -3.13 6.16 -6.50
CA ARG A 69 -4.57 6.04 -6.26
C ARG A 69 -5.06 7.16 -5.34
N LEU A 70 -4.35 7.45 -4.25
CA LEU A 70 -4.73 8.51 -3.31
C LEU A 70 -4.72 9.89 -3.96
N GLU A 71 -3.84 10.14 -4.95
CA GLU A 71 -3.82 11.38 -5.73
C GLU A 71 -5.11 11.62 -6.54
N VAL A 72 -5.76 10.56 -7.03
CA VAL A 72 -6.94 10.68 -7.92
C VAL A 72 -8.27 10.41 -7.22
N LEU A 73 -8.24 9.86 -6.00
CA LEU A 73 -9.44 9.54 -5.23
C LEU A 73 -10.08 10.81 -4.66
N LYS A 74 -11.40 10.87 -4.77
CA LYS A 74 -12.27 11.90 -4.22
C LYS A 74 -13.07 11.29 -3.08
N ILE A 75 -12.94 11.88 -1.90
CA ILE A 75 -13.71 11.47 -0.73
C ILE A 75 -15.16 11.91 -0.93
N VAL A 76 -16.08 10.97 -0.72
CA VAL A 76 -17.52 11.22 -0.67
C VAL A 76 -17.99 10.96 0.75
N ASP A 77 -18.61 11.96 1.36
CA ASP A 77 -19.21 11.85 2.69
C ASP A 77 -20.70 11.47 2.55
N TYR A 78 -21.16 10.58 3.41
CA TYR A 78 -22.59 10.22 3.51
C TYR A 78 -23.40 11.38 4.08
N SER A 79 -24.59 11.62 3.54
CA SER A 79 -25.54 12.60 4.06
C SER A 79 -26.89 11.94 4.39
N PRO A 80 -27.52 12.22 5.54
CA PRO A 80 -28.86 11.73 5.88
C PRO A 80 -29.93 12.08 4.84
N SER A 81 -29.71 13.14 4.03
CA SER A 81 -30.59 13.50 2.91
C SER A 81 -30.64 12.45 1.78
N GLN A 82 -29.79 11.42 1.85
CA GLN A 82 -29.72 10.29 0.92
C GLN A 82 -30.56 9.08 1.38
N GLU A 83 -31.14 9.12 2.58
CA GLU A 83 -32.00 8.04 3.08
C GLU A 83 -33.19 7.79 2.13
N GLY A 84 -33.42 6.52 1.82
CA GLY A 84 -34.46 6.09 0.88
C GLY A 84 -34.12 6.23 -0.61
N LYS A 85 -32.90 6.68 -0.97
CA LYS A 85 -32.44 6.78 -2.37
C LYS A 85 -31.12 6.03 -2.56
N ILE A 86 -31.09 5.12 -3.54
CA ILE A 86 -29.86 4.44 -3.96
C ILE A 86 -29.19 5.29 -5.04
N PHE A 87 -27.99 5.78 -4.76
CA PHE A 87 -27.17 6.50 -5.74
C PHE A 87 -26.06 5.57 -6.25
N PHE A 88 -25.79 5.60 -7.56
CA PHE A 88 -24.59 4.99 -8.11
C PHE A 88 -23.44 6.00 -7.99
N GLY A 89 -22.50 5.69 -7.11
CA GLY A 89 -21.35 6.52 -6.74
C GLY A 89 -20.49 5.81 -5.70
#